data_AF-K0J1X3-F1
#
_entry.id   AF-K0J1X3-F1
#
_cell.length_a   1.000
_cell.length_b   1.000
_cell.length_c   1.000
_cell.angle_alpha   90.00
_cell.angle_beta   90.00
_cell.angle_gamma   90.00
#
_symmetry.space_group_name_H-M   'P 1'
#
loop_
_entity.id
_entity.type
_entity.pdbx_description
1 polymer ?
#
loop_
_entity_poly.entity_id
_entity_poly.type
_entity_poly.pdbx_seq_one_letter_code
_entity_poly.pdbx_strand_id
1 'polypeptide(L)'
;ASVHDTVLVGGSTRIPKVQQLLSDFFNGRELSKSINPDEAVAYGAAVQAAILSGETHSKVQDLLLLDVTPLSLGLETAGGVMTTLIPRNTTIPTKKEQVFST
;
A
#
# COMPACT_ATOMS: atom_id res chain seq x y z
N ALA A 1 -15.63 0.77 13.95
CA ALA A 1 -14.33 0.35 13.40
C ALA A 1 -14.44 0.32 11.88
N SER A 2 -13.49 0.90 11.14
CA SER A 2 -13.57 1.14 9.68
C SER A 2 -12.84 0.10 8.82
N VAL A 3 -12.09 -0.81 9.42
CA VAL A 3 -11.46 -1.93 8.72
C VAL A 3 -12.54 -2.98 8.42
N HIS A 4 -12.58 -3.55 7.23
CA HIS A 4 -13.58 -4.57 6.86
C HIS A 4 -12.98 -5.98 6.93
N ASP A 5 -11.78 -6.14 6.38
CA ASP A 5 -11.02 -7.39 6.32
C ASP A 5 -9.56 -7.19 6.72
N THR A 6 -8.91 -8.28 7.17
CA THR A 6 -7.47 -8.32 7.46
C THR A 6 -6.82 -9.46 6.68
N VAL A 7 -5.99 -9.14 5.69
CA VAL A 7 -5.31 -10.12 4.83
C VAL A 7 -3.87 -10.30 5.29
N LEU A 8 -3.43 -11.55 5.46
CA LEU A 8 -2.07 -11.90 5.88
C LEU A 8 -1.18 -12.18 4.67
N VAL A 9 -0.03 -11.49 4.60
CA VAL A 9 0.94 -11.62 3.51
C VAL A 9 2.36 -11.72 4.08
N GLY A 10 3.17 -12.63 3.52
CA GLY A 10 4.53 -12.95 3.95
C GLY A 10 4.60 -14.11 4.95
N GLY A 11 5.56 -15.01 4.79
CA GLY A 11 5.65 -16.25 5.57
C GLY A 11 5.71 -16.08 7.09
N SER A 12 6.29 -14.99 7.59
CA SER A 12 6.32 -14.67 9.03
C SER A 12 4.93 -14.46 9.63
N THR A 13 3.90 -14.19 8.83
CA THR A 13 2.50 -14.12 9.31
C THR A 13 1.94 -15.48 9.74
N ARG A 14 2.64 -16.59 9.45
CA ARG A 14 2.31 -17.93 9.95
C ARG A 14 2.62 -18.10 11.44
N ILE A 15 3.42 -17.21 12.03
CA ILE A 15 3.78 -17.26 13.46
C ILE A 15 2.50 -17.06 14.30
N PRO A 16 2.12 -18.02 15.17
CA PRO A 16 0.87 -17.93 15.94
C PRO A 16 0.77 -16.67 16.79
N LYS A 17 1.91 -16.20 17.34
CA LYS A 17 1.92 -14.98 18.15
C LYS A 17 1.61 -13.72 17.33
N VAL A 18 2.03 -13.66 16.07
CA VAL A 18 1.72 -12.53 15.17
C VAL A 18 0.22 -12.49 14.89
N GLN A 19 -0.38 -13.64 14.59
CA GLN A 19 -1.83 -13.74 14.36
C GLN A 19 -2.63 -13.38 15.62
N GLN A 20 -2.19 -13.84 16.78
CA GLN A 20 -2.84 -13.50 18.05
C GLN A 20 -2.82 -11.98 18.28
N LEU A 21 -1.64 -11.34 18.17
CA LEU A 21 -1.52 -9.90 18.37
C LEU A 21 -2.39 -9.09 17.40
N LEU A 22 -2.50 -9.52 16.14
CA LEU A 22 -3.36 -8.89 15.15
C LEU A 22 -4.85 -9.07 15.46
N SER A 23 -5.26 -10.28 15.86
CA SER A 23 -6.66 -10.53 16.23
C SER A 23 -7.03 -9.73 17.48
N ASP A 24 -6.18 -9.71 18.50
CA ASP A 24 -6.35 -8.91 19.72
C ASP A 24 -6.47 -7.41 19.39
N PHE A 25 -5.61 -6.89 18.49
CA PHE A 25 -5.65 -5.49 18.04
C PHE A 25 -6.97 -5.13 17.34
N PHE A 26 -7.57 -6.08 16.61
CA PHE A 26 -8.85 -5.90 15.95
C PHE A 26 -10.05 -6.46 16.73
N ASN A 27 -9.94 -6.59 18.07
CA ASN A 27 -11.00 -7.03 18.98
C ASN A 27 -11.54 -8.44 18.67
N GLY A 28 -10.65 -9.38 18.39
CA GLY A 28 -10.97 -10.79 18.12
C GLY A 28 -11.52 -11.05 16.72
N ARG A 29 -11.38 -10.11 15.79
CA ARG A 29 -11.84 -10.31 14.40
C ARG A 29 -11.05 -11.43 13.72
N GLU A 30 -11.76 -12.17 12.87
CA GLU A 30 -11.18 -13.26 12.09
C GLU A 30 -10.21 -12.71 11.03
N LEU A 31 -9.04 -13.34 10.92
CA LEU A 31 -8.02 -13.00 9.93
C LEU A 31 -8.29 -13.80 8.65
N SER A 32 -8.24 -13.14 7.50
CA SER A 32 -8.44 -13.78 6.21
C SER A 32 -7.28 -14.72 5.88
N LYS A 33 -7.62 -15.97 5.59
CA LYS A 33 -6.69 -17.07 5.22
C LYS A 33 -7.00 -17.65 3.83
N SER A 34 -7.75 -16.92 3.01
CA SER A 34 -8.20 -17.38 1.70
C SER A 34 -7.10 -17.44 0.63
N ILE A 35 -5.94 -16.82 0.90
CA ILE A 35 -4.81 -16.74 -0.03
C ILE A 35 -3.54 -17.23 0.67
N ASN A 36 -2.69 -17.94 -0.07
CA ASN A 36 -1.37 -18.35 0.42
C ASN A 36 -0.52 -17.10 0.71
N PRO A 37 -0.08 -16.86 1.96
CA PRO A 37 0.65 -15.64 2.32
C PRO A 37 2.00 -15.51 1.61
N ASP A 38 2.60 -16.62 1.17
CA ASP A 38 3.91 -16.63 0.52
C ASP A 38 3.82 -16.23 -0.97
N GLU A 39 2.63 -16.35 -1.58
CA GLU A 39 2.42 -16.17 -3.02
C GLU A 39 1.50 -14.98 -3.35
N ALA A 40 0.78 -14.45 -2.37
CA ALA A 40 -0.22 -13.39 -2.56
C ALA A 40 0.31 -12.18 -3.35
N VAL A 41 1.52 -11.73 -3.05
CA VAL A 41 2.16 -10.58 -3.73
C VAL A 41 2.44 -10.91 -5.20
N ALA A 42 3.03 -12.07 -5.47
CA ALA A 42 3.36 -12.50 -6.82
C ALA A 42 2.08 -12.69 -7.66
N TYR A 43 1.03 -13.23 -7.05
CA TYR A 43 -0.28 -13.39 -7.69
C TYR A 43 -0.87 -12.04 -8.09
N GLY A 44 -0.92 -11.06 -7.18
CA GLY A 44 -1.40 -9.71 -7.48
C GLY A 44 -0.58 -9.00 -8.56
N ALA A 45 0.75 -9.16 -8.54
CA ALA A 45 1.63 -8.62 -9.57
C ALA A 45 1.38 -9.26 -10.94
N ALA A 46 1.14 -10.57 -11.00
CA ALA A 46 0.82 -11.27 -12.24
C ALA A 46 -0.51 -10.80 -12.85
N VAL A 47 -1.53 -10.57 -12.00
CA VAL A 47 -2.80 -9.96 -12.42
C VAL A 47 -2.56 -8.58 -13.03
N GLN A 48 -1.77 -7.73 -12.36
CA GLN A 48 -1.44 -6.40 -12.89
C GLN A 48 -0.64 -6.46 -14.19
N ALA A 49 0.28 -7.42 -14.32
CA ALA A 49 1.05 -7.63 -15.56
C ALA A 49 0.16 -8.07 -16.73
N ALA A 50 -0.84 -8.91 -16.48
CA ALA A 50 -1.81 -9.32 -17.50
C ALA A 50 -2.64 -8.14 -18.01
N ILE A 51 -3.09 -7.26 -17.10
CA ILE A 51 -3.80 -6.02 -17.46
C ILE A 51 -2.93 -5.14 -18.35
N LEU A 52 -1.68 -4.90 -17.96
CA LEU A 52 -0.74 -4.08 -18.72
C LEU A 52 -0.37 -4.69 -20.09
N SER A 53 -0.45 -6.02 -20.22
CA SER A 53 -0.20 -6.75 -21.47
C SER A 53 -1.39 -6.77 -22.44
N GLY A 54 -2.53 -6.18 -22.05
CA GLY A 54 -3.72 -6.09 -22.90
C GLY A 54 -4.66 -7.29 -22.84
N GLU A 55 -4.59 -8.12 -21.79
CA GLU A 55 -5.54 -9.21 -21.57
C GLU A 55 -6.97 -8.65 -21.41
N THR A 56 -7.94 -9.21 -22.15
CA THR A 56 -9.30 -8.64 -22.26
C THR A 56 -10.36 -9.39 -21.47
N HIS A 57 -9.96 -10.35 -20.62
CA HIS A 57 -10.94 -11.06 -19.80
C HIS A 57 -11.72 -10.08 -18.92
N SER A 58 -13.05 -10.22 -18.92
CA SER A 58 -14.00 -9.32 -18.23
C SER A 58 -13.79 -9.13 -16.72
N LYS A 59 -12.98 -9.97 -16.08
CA LYS A 59 -12.68 -9.89 -14.64
C LYS A 59 -11.48 -9.01 -14.31
N VAL A 60 -10.69 -8.62 -15.32
CA VAL A 60 -9.41 -7.91 -15.13
C VAL A 60 -9.43 -6.50 -15.74
N GLN A 61 -10.35 -6.21 -16.67
CA GLN A 61 -10.41 -4.92 -17.37
C GLN A 61 -10.75 -3.71 -16.48
N ASP A 62 -11.55 -3.91 -15.42
CA ASP A 62 -12.04 -2.80 -14.59
C ASP A 62 -11.18 -2.49 -13.36
N LEU A 63 -9.97 -3.05 -13.29
CA LEU A 63 -9.09 -2.88 -12.14
C LEU A 63 -8.30 -1.57 -12.24
N LEU A 64 -8.69 -0.59 -11.40
CA LEU A 64 -7.96 0.66 -11.22
C LEU A 64 -7.12 0.61 -9.94
N LEU A 65 -5.81 0.88 -10.06
CA LEU A 65 -4.91 1.05 -8.94
C LEU A 65 -4.64 2.53 -8.68
N LEU A 66 -4.94 2.98 -7.47
CA LEU A 66 -4.55 4.30 -6.96
C LEU A 66 -3.56 4.10 -5.82
N ASP A 67 -2.31 4.48 -6.04
CA ASP A 67 -1.24 4.34 -5.06
C ASP A 67 -0.81 5.71 -4.50
N VAL A 68 -0.03 5.72 -3.42
CA VAL A 68 0.34 6.92 -2.68
C VAL A 68 1.82 6.93 -2.27
N THR A 69 2.37 8.12 -2.01
CA THR A 69 3.74 8.26 -1.47
C THR A 69 3.85 7.74 -0.03
N PRO A 70 4.82 6.90 0.33
CA PRO A 70 4.92 6.37 1.70
C PRO A 70 5.44 7.40 2.72
N LEU A 71 6.27 8.33 2.27
CA LEU A 71 6.92 9.37 3.07
C LEU A 71 6.73 10.75 2.45
N SER A 72 6.86 11.78 3.28
CA SER A 72 6.86 13.16 2.83
C SER A 72 8.17 13.48 2.12
N LEU A 73 8.08 14.07 0.94
CA LEU A 73 9.21 14.52 0.14
C LEU A 73 9.29 16.04 0.22
N GLY A 74 10.50 16.56 0.36
CA GLY A 74 10.76 17.98 0.56
C GLY A 74 12.24 18.30 0.43
N LEU A 75 12.60 19.53 0.76
CA LEU A 75 13.97 20.00 0.74
C LEU A 75 14.28 20.81 1.99
N GLU A 76 15.57 20.95 2.29
CA GLU A 76 16.06 21.78 3.38
C GLU A 76 15.98 23.27 2.99
N THR A 77 15.51 24.10 3.92
CA THR A 77 15.46 25.56 3.82
C THR A 77 16.36 26.19 4.88
N ALA A 78 16.64 27.50 4.76
CA ALA A 78 17.53 28.23 5.66
C ALA A 78 17.21 27.95 7.15
N GLY A 79 18.25 27.67 7.93
CA GLY A 79 18.11 27.24 9.33
C GLY A 79 17.94 25.73 9.52
N GLY A 80 18.19 24.91 8.50
CA GLY A 80 18.16 23.45 8.60
C GLY A 80 16.75 22.86 8.67
N VAL A 81 15.74 23.63 8.24
CA VAL A 81 14.33 23.24 8.36
C VAL A 81 13.89 22.50 7.11
N MET A 82 13.33 21.29 7.29
CA MET A 82 12.72 20.52 6.20
C MET A 82 11.39 21.14 5.77
N THR A 83 11.33 21.67 4.55
CA THR A 83 10.09 22.13 3.91
C THR A 83 9.53 21.01 3.04
N THR A 84 8.37 20.48 3.42
CA THR A 84 7.68 19.40 2.68
C THR A 84 6.99 19.96 1.43
N LEU A 85 7.25 19.36 0.28
CA LEU A 85 6.63 19.68 -1.02
C LEU A 85 5.52 18.70 -1.39
N ILE A 86 5.78 17.41 -1.20
CA ILE A 86 4.81 16.32 -1.44
C ILE A 86 4.62 15.59 -0.12
N PRO A 87 3.50 15.77 0.58
CA PRO A 87 3.21 15.06 1.82
C PRO A 87 3.15 13.54 1.64
N ARG A 88 3.42 12.78 2.70
CA ARG A 88 3.11 11.34 2.72
C ARG A 88 1.63 11.11 2.45
N ASN A 89 1.30 9.95 1.89
CA ASN A 89 -0.02 9.54 1.45
C ASN A 89 -0.60 10.40 0.31
N THR A 90 0.23 11.10 -0.47
CA THR A 90 -0.23 11.82 -1.69
C THR A 90 -0.40 10.82 -2.83
N THR A 91 -1.55 10.83 -3.51
CA THR A 91 -1.84 9.97 -4.67
C THR A 91 -0.86 10.21 -5.82
N ILE A 92 -0.40 9.13 -6.46
CA ILE A 92 0.42 9.19 -7.67
C ILE A 92 -0.43 8.93 -8.92
N PRO A 93 -0.11 9.56 -10.08
CA PRO A 93 0.98 10.53 -10.30
C PRO A 93 0.69 11.93 -9.72
N THR A 94 1.72 12.64 -9.25
CA THR A 94 1.59 14.00 -8.69
C THR A 94 2.77 14.89 -9.06
N LYS A 95 2.53 16.21 -9.12
CA LYS A 95 3.54 17.26 -9.34
C LYS A 95 3.26 18.43 -8.40
N LYS A 96 4.30 18.94 -7.73
CA LYS A 96 4.25 20.11 -6.85
C LYS A 96 5.43 21.04 -7.13
N GLU A 97 5.16 22.34 -7.15
CA GLU A 97 6.16 23.39 -7.37
C GLU A 97 6.00 24.46 -6.30
N GLN A 98 7.11 24.95 -5.78
CA GLN A 98 7.16 26.04 -4.82
C GLN A 98 8.41 26.88 -5.11
N VAL A 99 8.26 28.20 -5.14
CA VAL A 99 9.36 29.15 -5.40
C VAL A 99 10.01 29.54 -4.07
N PHE A 100 11.34 29.52 -4.04
CA PHE A 100 12.16 29.93 -2.89
C PHE A 100 13.00 31.16 -3.26
N SER A 101 13.37 31.95 -2.25
CA SER A 101 14.27 33.10 -2.38
C SER A 101 15.53 32.88 -1.54
N THR A 102 16.64 33.50 -1.95
CA THR A 102 17.94 33.46 -1.27
C THR A 102 18.12 34.62 -0.32
#